data_AF-A0AAW8T2I7-F1
#
_entry.id   AF-A0AAW8T2I7-F1
#
_cell.length_a   1.000
_cell.length_b   1.000
_cell.length_c   1.000
_cell.angle_alpha   90.00
_cell.angle_beta   90.00
_cell.angle_gamma   90.00
#
_symmetry.space_group_name_H-M   'P 1'
#
loop_
_entity.id
_entity.type
_entity.pdbx_description
1 polymer ?
#
loop_
_entity_poly.entity_id
_entity_poly.type
_entity_poly.pdbx_seq_one_letter_code
_entity_poly.pdbx_strand_id
1 'polypeptide(L)' 'MNRYLVTFWKGANNEEGSFKDIECLISDTVRKKLLTEPPKFINVIVDDGEEMILVTENINCMKQLYGKESLVC' A
#
# COMPACT_ATOMS: atom_id res chain seq x y z
N MET A 1 0.83 11.69 -8.38
CA MET A 1 0.63 10.78 -7.23
C MET A 1 -0.84 10.43 -7.23
N ASN A 2 -1.18 9.16 -7.09
CA ASN A 2 -2.59 8.72 -7.10
C ASN A 2 -2.95 8.19 -5.71
N ARG A 3 -4.21 8.35 -5.31
CA ARG A 3 -4.72 7.81 -4.06
C ARG A 3 -5.06 6.33 -4.20
N TYR A 4 -4.54 5.54 -3.28
CA TYR A 4 -4.78 4.12 -3.16
C TYR A 4 -5.29 3.79 -1.77
N LEU A 5 -6.23 2.86 -1.70
CA LEU A 5 -6.60 2.15 -0.50
C LEU A 5 -5.74 0.89 -0.44
N VAL A 6 -4.87 0.80 0.56
CA VAL A 6 -3.97 -0.33 0.75
C VAL A 6 -4.45 -1.13 1.95
N THR A 7 -4.81 -2.39 1.72
CA THR A 7 -5.11 -3.35 2.79
C THR A 7 -3.81 -4.04 3.18
N PHE A 8 -3.34 -3.83 4.42
CA PHE A 8 -2.13 -4.45 4.93
C PHE A 8 -2.36 -5.15 6.26
N TRP A 9 -1.61 -6.21 6.52
CA TRP A 9 -1.60 -6.90 7.79
C TRP A 9 -0.89 -6.05 8.84
N LYS A 10 -1.61 -5.71 9.91
CA LYS A 10 -1.06 -5.04 11.08
C LYS A 10 -1.14 -6.00 12.27
N GLY A 11 -0.02 -6.68 12.55
CA GLY A 11 0.15 -7.55 13.71
C GLY A 11 1.62 -7.98 13.84
N ALA A 12 2.14 -8.02 15.05
CA ALA A 12 3.44 -8.61 15.34
C ALA A 12 3.31 -10.15 15.41
N ASN A 13 4.38 -10.88 15.10
CA ASN A 13 4.43 -12.33 15.30
C ASN A 13 4.04 -12.65 16.76
N ASN A 14 2.94 -13.37 16.96
CA ASN A 14 2.29 -13.78 18.23
C ASN A 14 1.23 -12.85 18.86
N GLU A 15 0.77 -11.79 18.20
CA GLU A 15 -0.44 -11.06 18.63
C GLU A 15 -1.56 -11.19 17.59
N GLU A 16 -2.82 -10.98 18.01
CA GLU A 16 -3.99 -10.93 17.12
C GLU A 16 -3.77 -9.82 16.06
N GLY A 17 -3.25 -10.21 14.90
CA GLY A 17 -3.13 -9.33 13.76
C GLY A 17 -4.47 -9.20 13.04
N SER A 18 -4.70 -8.04 12.46
CA SER A 18 -5.85 -7.80 11.60
C SER A 18 -5.40 -7.14 10.31
N PHE A 19 -6.08 -7.43 9.22
CA PHE A 19 -5.98 -6.60 8.03
C PHE A 19 -6.59 -5.22 8.34
N LYS A 20 -5.85 -4.17 8.00
CA LYS A 20 -6.32 -2.79 8.08
C LYS A 20 -6.18 -2.14 6.72
N ASP A 21 -7.16 -1.32 6.40
CA ASP A 21 -7.14 -0.48 5.21
C ASP A 21 -6.55 0.88 5.56
N ILE A 22 -5.68 1.41 4.71
CA ILE A 22 -5.17 2.78 4.80
C ILE A 22 -5.28 3.48 3.46
N GLU A 23 -5.82 4.70 3.47
CA GLU A 23 -5.77 5.59 2.32
C GLU A 23 -4.39 6.25 2.27
N CYS A 24 -3.69 6.10 1.15
CA CYS A 24 -2.37 6.66 0.97
C CYS A 24 -2.15 7.15 -0.46
N LEU A 25 -1.21 8.07 -0.63
CA LEU A 25 -0.74 8.54 -1.92
C LEU A 25 0.49 7.74 -2.32
N ILE A 26 0.40 7.11 -3.49
CA ILE A 26 1.51 6.34 -4.07
C ILE A 26 2.01 7.08 -5.31
N SER A 27 3.33 7.19 -5.43
CA SER A 27 3.98 7.76 -6.62
C SER A 27 3.92 6.80 -7.81
N ASP A 28 3.89 7.35 -9.02
CA ASP A 28 3.84 6.53 -10.25
C ASP A 28 5.09 5.64 -10.40
N THR A 29 6.23 6.09 -9.87
CA THR A 29 7.47 5.31 -9.78
C THR A 29 7.29 4.05 -8.94
N VAL A 30 6.66 4.16 -7.76
CA VAL A 30 6.38 3.02 -6.88
C VAL A 30 5.37 2.09 -7.54
N ARG A 31 4.30 2.62 -8.16
CA ARG A 31 3.32 1.84 -8.94
C ARG A 31 4.00 1.01 -10.04
N LYS A 32 4.90 1.62 -10.82
CA LYS A 32 5.66 0.93 -11.87
C LYS A 32 6.56 -0.16 -11.32
N LYS A 33 7.26 0.10 -10.21
CA LYS A 33 8.08 -0.90 -9.53
C LYS A 33 7.23 -2.09 -9.07
N LEU A 34 6.07 -1.84 -8.46
CA LEU A 34 5.14 -2.89 -8.05
C LEU A 34 4.69 -3.81 -9.20
N LEU A 35 4.59 -3.29 -10.42
CA LEU A 35 4.21 -4.04 -11.61
C LEU A 35 5.35 -4.86 -12.24
N THR A 36 6.60 -4.43 -12.08
CA THR A 36 7.76 -5.08 -12.72
C THR A 36 8.53 -5.97 -11.75
N GLU A 37 8.86 -5.43 -10.58
CA GLU A 37 9.61 -6.10 -9.53
C GLU A 37 9.20 -5.46 -8.18
N PRO A 38 8.27 -6.08 -7.45
CA PRO A 38 7.73 -5.49 -6.24
C PRO A 38 8.86 -5.33 -5.21
N PRO A 39 9.17 -4.09 -4.78
CA PRO A 39 10.22 -3.86 -3.79
C PRO A 39 9.79 -4.45 -2.44
N LYS A 40 10.74 -4.78 -1.55
CA LYS A 40 10.40 -5.26 -0.19
C LYS A 40 9.60 -4.25 0.63
N PHE A 41 9.85 -2.97 0.38
CA PHE A 41 9.21 -1.86 1.08
C PHE A 41 8.74 -0.83 0.07
N ILE A 42 7.57 -0.26 0.30
CA ILE A 42 7.07 0.92 -0.42
C ILE A 42 6.95 2.09 0.56
N ASN A 43 7.38 3.26 0.10
CA ASN A 43 7.11 4.50 0.81
C ASN A 43 5.80 5.08 0.26
N VAL A 44 4.86 5.32 1.16
CA VAL A 44 3.53 5.87 0.86
C VAL A 44 3.30 7.09 1.74
N ILE A 45 2.55 8.06 1.24
CA ILE A 45 2.20 9.25 2.03
C ILE A 45 0.79 9.03 2.58
N VAL A 46 0.63 9.08 3.89
CA VAL A 46 -0.66 8.92 4.60
C VAL A 46 -1.16 10.29 5.08
N ASP A 47 -2.29 10.33 5.81
CA ASP A 47 -2.93 11.56 6.29
C ASP A 47 -1.95 12.62 6.83
N ASP A 48 -2.30 13.90 6.68
CA ASP A 48 -1.46 15.08 7.02
C ASP A 48 -0.08 15.16 6.32
N GLY A 49 0.17 14.30 5.33
CA GLY A 49 1.42 14.33 4.56
C GLY A 49 2.55 13.52 5.21
N GLU A 50 2.24 12.68 6.19
CA GLU A 50 3.24 11.81 6.81
C GLU A 50 3.72 10.71 5.85
N GLU A 51 5.03 10.47 5.83
CA GLU A 51 5.62 9.36 5.08
C GLU A 51 5.59 8.08 5.92
N MET A 52 5.01 7.02 5.36
CA MET A 52 4.93 5.71 5.99
C MET A 52 5.55 4.65 5.09
N ILE A 53 6.35 3.76 5.69
CA ILE A 53 6.95 2.63 4.98
C ILE A 53 6.09 1.39 5.23
N LEU A 54 5.58 0.78 4.16
CA LEU A 54 4.84 -0.48 4.20
C LEU A 54 5.70 -1.61 3.62
N VAL A 55 5.66 -2.78 4.27
CA VAL A 55 6.29 -4.01 3.78
C VAL A 55 5.34 -4.63 2.75
N THR A 56 5.80 -4.86 1.52
CA THR A 56 4.95 -5.38 0.46
C THR A 56 4.42 -6.79 0.73
N GLU A 57 5.17 -7.61 1.46
CA GLU A 57 4.73 -8.94 1.91
C GLU A 57 3.52 -8.89 2.85
N ASN A 58 3.32 -7.78 3.56
CA ASN A 58 2.17 -7.58 4.44
C ASN A 58 0.98 -6.96 3.70
N ILE A 59 1.15 -6.54 2.44
CA ILE A 59 0.08 -5.94 1.65
C ILE A 59 -0.75 -7.05 1.04
N ASN A 60 -2.02 -7.10 1.42
CA ASN A 60 -2.97 -8.05 0.88
C ASN A 60 -3.63 -7.53 -0.41
N CYS A 61 -3.96 -6.24 -0.46
CA CYS A 61 -4.64 -5.65 -1.62
C CYS A 61 -4.28 -4.16 -1.77
N MET A 62 -4.24 -3.66 -3.01
CA MET A 62 -4.10 -2.23 -3.32
C MET A 62 -5.13 -1.80 -4.34
N LYS A 63 -6.05 -0.93 -3.95
CA LYS A 63 -7.10 -0.43 -4.83
C LYS A 63 -6.93 1.05 -5.10
N GLN A 64 -6.84 1.45 -6.37
CA GLN A 64 -6.85 2.87 -6.72
C GLN A 64 -8.25 3.46 -6.44
N LEU A 65 -8.32 4.49 -5.62
CA LEU A 65 -9.60 5.14 -5.25
C LEU A 65 -10.12 6.05 -6.37
N TYR A 66 -9.20 6.76 -7.02
CA TYR A 66 -9.51 7.70 -8.10
C TYR A 66 -8.68 7.33 -9.33
N GLY A 67 -9.26 6.49 -10.19
CA GLY A 67 -8.66 6.02 -11.44
C GLY A 67 -9.47 4.88 -12.08
N LYS A 68 -9.44 4.78 -13.40
CA LYS A 68 -10.18 3.75 -14.19
C LYS A 68 -9.58 2.34 -14.09
N GLU A 69 -8.50 2.14 -13.34
CA GLU A 69 -7.75 0.88 -13.32
C GLU A 69 -7.60 0.36 -11.88
N SER A 70 -8.40 -0.65 -11.53
CA SER A 70 -8.16 -1.45 -10.33
C SER A 70 -6.95 -2.35 -10.57
N LEU A 71 -5.90 -2.19 -9.76
CA LEU A 71 -4.67 -2.96 -9.85
C LEU A 71 -4.62 -4.01 -8.73
N VAL A 72 -5.19 -5.18 -9.06
CA VAL A 72 -4.97 -6.50 -8.43
C VAL A 72 -5.72 -6.78 -7.12
N CYS A 73 -6.51 -7.86 -7.16
CA CYS A 73 -6.92 -8.72 -6.04
C CYS A 73 -6.08 -9.99 -6.07
#